data_AF-A7U7M2-F1
#
_entry.id   AF-A7U7M2-F1
#
_cell.length_a   1.000
_cell.length_b   1.000
_cell.length_c   1.000
_cell.angle_alpha   90.00
_cell.angle_beta   90.00
_cell.angle_gamma   90.00
#
_symmetry.space_group_name_H-M   'P 1'
#
loop_
_entity.id
_entity.type
_entity.pdbx_description
1 polymer ?
#
loop_
_entity_poly.entity_id
_entity_poly.type
_entity_poly.pdbx_seq_one_letter_code
_entity_poly.pdbx_strand_id
1 'polypeptide(L)'
;MRKHLSWWWLATVCMLLFSHLSAVQTRGIKHRIKWNRKALPSTAQITEAQVAENRPGAFIKQGRKLDIDFGAEGNRYYEANYWQFPDGIHYNGCSEANVTKEAFVTGCINATQAANQGEFQKPDNKLHQQVLWRLVQELCSLKHCEFWLERGAGLRVTMHQPVLLCLLALIWLMVK
;
A
#
# COMPACT_ATOMS: atom_id res chain seq x y z
N MET A 1 51.89 -15.02 24.98
CA MET A 1 51.94 -14.50 23.58
C MET A 1 50.75 -14.90 22.69
N ARG A 2 49.99 -15.96 22.98
CA ARG A 2 48.81 -16.38 22.15
C ARG A 2 47.63 -15.39 22.10
N LYS A 3 47.41 -14.57 23.13
CA LYS A 3 46.24 -13.67 23.22
C LYS A 3 46.29 -12.49 22.24
N HIS A 4 47.48 -11.95 21.98
CA HIS A 4 47.67 -10.85 21.01
C HIS A 4 47.46 -11.28 19.56
N LEU A 5 47.89 -12.49 19.20
CA LEU A 5 47.62 -13.04 17.87
C LEU A 5 46.11 -13.25 17.66
N SER A 6 45.39 -13.73 18.67
CA SER A 6 43.94 -13.95 18.58
C SER A 6 43.19 -12.65 18.31
N TRP A 7 43.56 -11.55 18.96
CA TRP A 7 42.92 -10.25 18.76
C TRP A 7 43.20 -9.67 17.37
N TRP A 8 44.44 -9.83 16.88
CA TRP A 8 44.83 -9.31 15.58
C TRP A 8 44.20 -10.10 14.43
N TRP A 9 44.07 -11.42 14.58
CA TRP A 9 43.31 -12.24 13.63
C TRP A 9 41.82 -11.88 13.64
N LEU A 10 41.22 -11.64 14.81
CA LEU A 10 39.81 -11.22 14.91
C LEU A 10 39.55 -9.87 14.23
N ALA A 11 40.43 -8.89 14.46
CA ALA A 11 40.34 -7.58 13.81
C ALA A 11 40.43 -7.70 12.28
N THR A 12 41.28 -8.60 11.79
CA THR A 12 41.44 -8.86 10.36
C THR A 12 40.19 -9.50 9.75
N VAL A 13 39.59 -10.48 10.44
CA VAL A 13 38.33 -11.12 10.01
C VAL A 13 37.16 -10.14 10.02
N CYS A 14 37.04 -9.29 11.03
CA CYS A 14 36.03 -8.23 11.07
C CYS A 14 36.18 -7.24 9.90
N MET A 15 37.40 -6.73 9.66
CA MET A 15 37.65 -5.81 8.55
C MET A 15 37.37 -6.44 7.18
N LEU A 16 37.68 -7.73 7.00
CA LEU A 16 37.34 -8.49 5.78
C LEU A 16 35.82 -8.62 5.62
N LEU A 17 35.07 -8.95 6.68
CA LEU A 17 33.61 -9.07 6.62
C LEU A 17 32.93 -7.72 6.30
N PHE A 18 33.42 -6.60 6.86
CA PHE A 18 32.87 -5.27 6.55
C PHE A 18 33.19 -4.82 5.12
N SER A 19 34.38 -5.13 4.59
CA SER A 19 34.77 -4.75 3.23
C SER A 19 34.05 -5.54 2.13
N HIS A 20 33.62 -6.78 2.41
CA HIS A 20 32.74 -7.53 1.49
C HIS A 20 31.31 -6.96 1.40
N LEU A 21 30.81 -6.33 2.46
CA LEU A 21 29.48 -5.70 2.45
C LEU A 21 29.47 -4.35 1.72
N SER A 22 30.60 -3.64 1.67
CA SER A 22 30.73 -2.36 0.94
C SER A 22 30.80 -2.53 -0.58
N ALA A 23 31.00 -3.74 -1.11
CA ALA A 23 31.17 -3.99 -2.54
C ALA A 23 29.85 -4.14 -3.34
N VAL A 24 28.67 -4.01 -2.69
CA VAL A 24 27.38 -4.19 -3.38
C VAL A 24 26.73 -2.86 -3.81
N GLN A 25 27.21 -1.71 -3.34
CA GLN A 25 26.76 -0.42 -3.83
C GLN A 25 27.82 0.19 -4.75
N THR A 26 27.50 0.23 -6.06
CA THR A 26 28.09 1.02 -7.15
C THR A 26 28.61 0.24 -8.36
N ARG A 27 27.92 -0.85 -8.78
CA ARG A 27 27.81 -1.10 -10.23
C ARG A 27 26.75 -0.17 -10.81
N GLY A 28 27.14 1.10 -10.98
CA GLY A 28 26.36 2.08 -11.73
C GLY A 28 26.11 1.55 -13.12
N ILE A 29 24.87 1.13 -13.37
CA ILE A 29 24.39 0.79 -14.71
C ILE A 29 24.51 2.06 -15.53
N LYS A 30 25.50 2.11 -16.42
CA LYS A 30 25.69 3.19 -17.38
C LYS A 30 24.61 3.03 -18.46
N HIS A 31 23.37 3.37 -18.11
CA HIS A 31 22.28 3.37 -19.07
C HIS A 31 22.54 4.53 -20.03
N ARG A 32 23.04 4.22 -21.24
CA ARG A 32 23.14 5.17 -22.33
C ARG A 32 21.71 5.47 -22.78
N ILE A 33 21.04 6.38 -22.08
CA ILE A 33 19.73 6.91 -22.47
C ILE A 33 19.99 7.76 -23.71
N LYS A 34 19.90 7.12 -24.88
CA LYS A 34 19.76 7.82 -26.15
C LYS A 34 18.38 8.46 -26.11
N TRP A 35 18.34 9.73 -25.68
CA TRP A 35 17.16 10.57 -25.70
C TRP A 35 16.75 10.79 -27.17
N ASN A 36 16.01 9.83 -27.72
CA ASN A 36 15.21 10.09 -28.91
C ASN A 36 14.18 11.15 -28.48
N ARG A 37 14.41 12.40 -28.89
CA ARG A 37 13.41 13.46 -28.86
C ARG A 37 12.24 13.01 -29.75
N LYS A 38 11.33 12.21 -29.22
CA LYS A 38 9.93 12.31 -29.58
C LYS A 38 9.34 13.32 -28.62
N ALA A 39 8.68 14.33 -29.17
CA ALA A 39 7.99 15.34 -28.37
C ALA A 39 7.14 14.64 -27.32
N LEU A 40 7.25 15.11 -26.08
CA LEU A 40 6.32 14.76 -25.01
C LEU A 40 4.91 14.85 -25.59
N PRO A 41 4.06 13.81 -25.52
CA PRO A 41 2.69 13.98 -25.93
C PRO A 41 2.15 15.10 -25.06
N SER A 42 1.72 16.17 -25.73
CA SER A 42 0.99 17.30 -25.19
C SER A 42 0.08 16.82 -24.07
N THR A 43 0.08 17.54 -22.96
CA THR A 43 -0.87 17.49 -21.84
C THR A 43 -2.12 16.77 -22.30
N ALA A 44 -2.22 15.48 -21.92
CA ALA A 44 -3.27 14.60 -22.38
C ALA A 44 -4.58 15.38 -22.29
N GLN A 45 -5.25 15.54 -23.43
CA GLN A 45 -6.64 15.99 -23.44
C GLN A 45 -7.36 14.92 -22.62
N ILE A 46 -7.52 15.18 -21.32
CA ILE A 46 -8.24 14.29 -20.43
C ILE A 46 -9.67 14.37 -20.96
N THR A 47 -10.05 13.40 -21.78
CA THR A 47 -11.40 13.27 -22.30
C THR A 47 -12.34 13.29 -21.09
N GLU A 48 -13.48 13.95 -21.18
CA GLU A 48 -14.42 14.09 -20.05
C GLU A 48 -14.75 12.75 -19.37
N ALA A 49 -14.69 11.65 -20.13
CA ALA A 49 -14.79 10.27 -19.63
C ALA A 49 -13.67 9.88 -18.65
N GLN A 50 -12.40 10.20 -18.94
CA GLN A 50 -11.27 9.97 -18.03
C GLN A 50 -11.26 10.95 -16.84
N VAL A 51 -11.78 12.17 -17.03
CA VAL A 51 -11.99 13.11 -15.90
C VAL A 51 -13.04 12.56 -14.95
N ALA A 52 -14.11 11.96 -15.48
CA ALA A 52 -15.19 11.36 -14.68
C ALA A 52 -14.70 10.14 -13.87
N GLU A 53 -13.84 9.29 -14.44
CA GLU A 53 -13.27 8.12 -13.74
C GLU A 53 -12.29 8.48 -12.62
N ASN A 54 -11.60 9.62 -12.72
CA ASN A 54 -10.62 10.06 -11.70
C ASN A 54 -11.22 10.99 -10.64
N ARG A 55 -12.55 11.15 -10.60
CA ARG A 55 -13.19 11.95 -9.54
C ARG A 55 -13.09 11.22 -8.20
N PRO A 56 -12.86 11.94 -7.08
CA PRO A 56 -12.98 11.36 -5.75
C PRO A 56 -14.38 10.77 -5.57
N GLY A 57 -14.44 9.49 -5.19
CA GLY A 57 -15.67 8.71 -5.06
C GLY A 57 -16.10 7.97 -6.33
N ALA A 58 -15.42 8.11 -7.47
CA ALA A 58 -15.82 7.41 -8.70
C ALA A 58 -15.71 5.88 -8.57
N PHE A 59 -16.67 5.16 -9.15
CA PHE A 59 -16.67 3.71 -9.19
C PHE A 59 -15.64 3.15 -10.16
N ILE A 60 -14.90 2.14 -9.71
CA ILE A 60 -14.00 1.35 -10.54
C ILE A 60 -14.73 0.05 -10.85
N LYS A 61 -15.22 -0.12 -12.09
CA LYS A 61 -15.94 -1.32 -12.55
C LYS A 61 -15.05 -2.15 -13.47
N GLN A 62 -14.41 -3.16 -12.91
CA GLN A 62 -13.63 -4.21 -13.59
C GLN A 62 -14.45 -5.49 -13.80
N GLY A 63 -15.58 -5.64 -13.10
CA GLY A 63 -16.48 -6.79 -13.21
C GLY A 63 -15.98 -8.05 -12.49
N ARG A 64 -15.16 -7.91 -11.45
CA ARG A 64 -14.72 -9.04 -10.63
C ARG A 64 -15.75 -9.30 -9.53
N LYS A 65 -15.93 -10.57 -9.20
CA LYS A 65 -16.74 -10.96 -8.04
C LYS A 65 -15.91 -10.76 -6.77
N LEU A 66 -16.40 -9.93 -5.85
CA LEU A 66 -15.79 -9.74 -4.54
C LEU A 66 -16.34 -10.75 -3.53
N ASP A 67 -15.52 -11.12 -2.56
CA ASP A 67 -15.88 -12.01 -1.47
C ASP A 67 -16.29 -11.19 -0.24
N ILE A 68 -17.57 -10.81 -0.19
CA ILE A 68 -18.16 -10.00 0.88
C ILE A 68 -19.49 -10.65 1.26
N ASP A 69 -19.74 -10.77 2.57
CA ASP A 69 -21.02 -11.29 3.07
C ASP A 69 -22.07 -10.17 3.19
N PHE A 70 -23.09 -10.25 2.34
CA PHE A 70 -24.28 -9.40 2.33
C PHE A 70 -25.50 -10.08 3.00
N GLY A 71 -25.32 -11.27 3.57
CA GLY A 71 -26.40 -12.13 4.06
C GLY A 71 -27.04 -12.97 2.95
N ALA A 72 -27.89 -13.93 3.33
CA ALA A 72 -28.36 -14.98 2.41
C ALA A 72 -29.09 -14.48 1.15
N GLU A 73 -29.87 -13.41 1.25
CA GLU A 73 -30.59 -12.82 0.11
C GLU A 73 -29.69 -11.90 -0.73
N GLY A 74 -28.91 -11.04 -0.06
CA GLY A 74 -27.96 -10.14 -0.70
C GLY A 74 -26.86 -10.90 -1.46
N ASN A 75 -26.37 -12.02 -0.91
CA ASN A 75 -25.39 -12.87 -1.56
C ASN A 75 -25.94 -13.46 -2.86
N ARG A 76 -27.14 -14.07 -2.83
CA ARG A 76 -27.79 -14.60 -4.03
C ARG A 76 -28.01 -13.51 -5.09
N TYR A 77 -28.43 -12.32 -4.68
CA TYR A 77 -28.62 -11.19 -5.59
C TYR A 77 -27.30 -10.71 -6.19
N TYR A 78 -26.26 -10.58 -5.38
CA TYR A 78 -24.93 -10.16 -5.80
C TYR A 78 -24.30 -11.18 -6.75
N GLU A 79 -24.46 -12.48 -6.51
CA GLU A 79 -23.96 -13.53 -7.39
C GLU A 79 -24.52 -13.44 -8.81
N ALA A 80 -25.78 -13.05 -8.97
CA ALA A 80 -26.40 -12.86 -10.28
C ALA A 80 -26.03 -11.52 -10.95
N ASN A 81 -25.64 -10.50 -10.17
CA ASN A 81 -25.54 -9.12 -10.63
C ASN A 81 -24.19 -8.43 -10.36
N TYR A 82 -23.15 -9.16 -9.91
CA TYR A 82 -21.87 -8.59 -9.47
C TYR A 82 -21.23 -7.66 -10.49
N TRP A 83 -21.41 -7.92 -11.79
CA TRP A 83 -20.91 -7.11 -12.91
C TRP A 83 -21.46 -5.68 -12.95
N GLN A 84 -22.58 -5.40 -12.28
CA GLN A 84 -23.15 -4.04 -12.19
C GLN A 84 -22.50 -3.20 -11.10
N PHE A 85 -21.86 -3.85 -10.13
CA PHE A 85 -21.33 -3.23 -8.92
C PHE A 85 -19.86 -2.79 -9.08
N PRO A 86 -19.40 -1.82 -8.28
CA PRO A 86 -17.99 -1.44 -8.26
C PRO A 86 -17.10 -2.51 -7.62
N ASP A 87 -15.92 -2.70 -8.19
CA ASP A 87 -14.82 -3.48 -7.62
C ASP A 87 -13.95 -2.65 -6.67
N GLY A 88 -14.02 -1.34 -6.83
CA GLY A 88 -13.20 -0.39 -6.10
C GLY A 88 -13.76 1.03 -6.23
N ILE A 89 -13.18 1.92 -5.44
CA ILE A 89 -13.56 3.33 -5.41
C ILE A 89 -12.28 4.15 -5.63
N HIS A 90 -12.30 5.16 -6.50
CA HIS A 90 -11.20 6.11 -6.60
C HIS A 90 -11.32 7.13 -5.47
N TYR A 91 -10.43 7.11 -4.48
CA TYR A 91 -10.48 8.06 -3.35
C TYR A 91 -9.10 8.19 -2.71
N ASN A 92 -8.54 9.39 -2.76
CA ASN A 92 -7.22 9.75 -2.24
C ASN A 92 -7.37 10.70 -1.05
N GLY A 93 -7.88 10.18 0.08
CA GLY A 93 -8.04 10.95 1.33
C GLY A 93 -6.81 10.94 2.25
N CYS A 94 -5.73 10.29 1.85
CA CYS A 94 -4.54 10.09 2.70
C CYS A 94 -3.53 11.25 2.65
N SER A 95 -3.78 12.30 1.86
CA SER A 95 -2.88 13.46 1.73
C SER A 95 -2.92 14.40 2.95
N GLU A 96 -3.96 14.31 3.78
CA GLU A 96 -4.08 15.08 5.00
C GLU A 96 -3.41 14.31 6.15
N ALA A 97 -2.30 14.86 6.67
CA ALA A 97 -1.37 14.18 7.58
C ALA A 97 -1.98 13.66 8.92
N ASN A 98 -3.25 13.96 9.22
CA ASN A 98 -3.89 13.65 10.50
C ASN A 98 -5.34 13.15 10.36
N VAL A 99 -5.70 12.49 9.27
CA VAL A 99 -7.04 11.91 9.12
C VAL A 99 -7.13 10.63 9.94
N THR A 100 -8.18 10.50 10.78
CA THR A 100 -8.49 9.25 11.49
C THR A 100 -9.16 8.24 10.57
N LYS A 101 -9.17 6.96 10.93
CA LYS A 101 -9.80 5.92 10.11
C LYS A 101 -11.28 6.21 9.86
N GLU A 102 -11.98 6.66 10.89
CA GLU A 102 -13.40 6.96 10.86
C GLU A 102 -13.68 8.16 9.94
N ALA A 103 -12.85 9.21 10.02
CA ALA A 103 -12.96 10.39 9.16
C ALA A 103 -12.67 10.04 7.69
N PHE A 104 -11.67 9.21 7.44
CA PHE A 104 -11.34 8.74 6.09
C PHE A 104 -12.48 7.93 5.47
N VAL A 105 -13.01 6.95 6.20
CA VAL A 105 -14.11 6.08 5.73
C VAL A 105 -15.36 6.92 5.46
N THR A 106 -15.70 7.84 6.37
CA THR A 106 -16.84 8.74 6.21
C THR A 106 -16.66 9.65 4.98
N GLY A 107 -15.48 10.24 4.81
CA GLY A 107 -15.16 11.05 3.63
C GLY A 107 -15.24 10.26 2.32
N CYS A 108 -14.75 9.02 2.32
CA CYS A 108 -14.84 8.11 1.18
C CYS A 108 -16.30 7.82 0.79
N ILE A 109 -17.15 7.52 1.77
CA ILE A 109 -18.58 7.26 1.54
C ILE A 109 -19.27 8.52 1.00
N ASN A 110 -19.04 9.68 1.62
CA ASN A 110 -19.65 10.95 1.20
C ASN A 110 -19.25 11.34 -0.22
N ALA A 111 -17.96 11.21 -0.56
CA ALA A 111 -17.47 11.45 -1.91
C ALA A 111 -18.10 10.47 -2.92
N THR A 112 -18.21 9.20 -2.55
CA THR A 112 -18.80 8.16 -3.41
C THR A 112 -20.28 8.40 -3.68
N GLN A 113 -21.04 8.79 -2.66
CA GLN A 113 -22.45 9.13 -2.81
C GLN A 113 -22.63 10.38 -3.69
N ALA A 114 -21.78 11.39 -3.50
CA ALA A 114 -21.82 12.62 -4.31
C ALA A 114 -21.44 12.37 -5.78
N ALA A 115 -20.45 11.51 -6.05
CA ALA A 115 -19.99 11.22 -7.39
C ALA A 115 -20.95 10.31 -8.19
N ASN A 116 -21.70 9.43 -7.53
CA ASN A 116 -22.52 8.40 -8.19
C ASN A 116 -24.02 8.50 -7.84
N GLN A 117 -24.54 9.73 -7.68
CA GLN A 117 -25.94 9.96 -7.30
C GLN A 117 -26.94 9.18 -8.17
N GLY A 118 -26.69 9.06 -9.48
CA GLY A 118 -27.56 8.32 -10.40
C GLY A 118 -27.65 6.81 -10.14
N GLU A 119 -26.66 6.20 -9.49
CA GLU A 119 -26.71 4.78 -9.10
C GLU A 119 -27.48 4.60 -7.79
N PHE A 120 -27.36 5.55 -6.86
CA PHE A 120 -28.07 5.51 -5.58
C PHE A 120 -29.55 5.94 -5.68
N GLN A 121 -29.92 6.77 -6.65
CA GLN A 121 -31.28 7.29 -6.81
C GLN A 121 -32.22 6.38 -7.61
N LYS A 122 -31.77 5.22 -8.11
CA LYS A 122 -32.64 4.28 -8.84
C LYS A 122 -33.77 3.77 -7.93
N PRO A 123 -35.05 4.10 -8.22
CA PRO A 123 -36.16 3.84 -7.30
C PRO A 123 -36.60 2.38 -7.25
N ASP A 124 -36.21 1.56 -8.23
CA ASP A 124 -36.88 0.28 -8.47
C ASP A 124 -36.28 -0.93 -7.74
N ASN A 125 -35.18 -0.79 -7.00
CA ASN A 125 -34.54 -1.96 -6.38
C ASN A 125 -33.89 -1.69 -5.02
N LYS A 126 -34.69 -1.87 -3.96
CA LYS A 126 -34.26 -1.75 -2.56
C LYS A 126 -33.09 -2.70 -2.21
N LEU A 127 -33.12 -3.93 -2.74
CA LEU A 127 -32.08 -4.92 -2.47
C LEU A 127 -30.76 -4.51 -3.14
N HIS A 128 -30.81 -3.97 -4.36
CA HIS A 128 -29.65 -3.40 -5.03
C HIS A 128 -29.04 -2.25 -4.21
N GLN A 129 -29.86 -1.34 -3.70
CA GLN A 129 -29.38 -0.24 -2.85
C GLN A 129 -28.74 -0.74 -1.56
N GLN A 130 -29.32 -1.75 -0.91
CA GLN A 130 -28.75 -2.35 0.31
C GLN A 130 -27.39 -3.02 0.03
N VAL A 131 -27.29 -3.80 -1.03
CA VAL A 131 -26.04 -4.45 -1.46
C VAL A 131 -25.00 -3.41 -1.85
N LEU A 132 -25.37 -2.40 -2.64
CA LEU A 132 -24.49 -1.32 -3.07
C LEU A 132 -23.97 -0.54 -1.86
N TRP A 133 -24.85 -0.18 -0.93
CA TRP A 133 -24.48 0.55 0.28
C TRP A 133 -23.49 -0.25 1.13
N ARG A 134 -23.80 -1.53 1.39
CA ARG A 134 -22.91 -2.40 2.16
C ARG A 134 -21.56 -2.58 1.47
N LEU A 135 -21.55 -2.75 0.15
CA LEU A 135 -20.35 -2.89 -0.64
C LEU A 135 -19.47 -1.64 -0.57
N VAL A 136 -20.06 -0.45 -0.70
CA VAL A 136 -19.31 0.82 -0.57
C VAL A 136 -18.70 0.96 0.83
N GLN A 137 -19.41 0.57 1.88
CA GLN A 137 -18.87 0.58 3.25
C GLN A 137 -17.63 -0.33 3.37
N GLU A 138 -17.68 -1.54 2.81
CA GLU A 138 -16.54 -2.47 2.84
C GLU A 138 -15.36 -1.97 1.99
N LEU A 139 -15.62 -1.45 0.78
CA LEU A 139 -14.57 -0.92 -0.09
C LEU A 139 -13.87 0.29 0.53
N CYS A 140 -14.61 1.17 1.22
CA CYS A 140 -14.02 2.30 1.93
C CYS A 140 -13.28 1.87 3.22
N SER A 141 -13.72 0.81 3.91
CA SER A 141 -13.12 0.32 5.17
C SER A 141 -11.78 -0.41 4.96
N LEU A 142 -11.63 -1.10 3.82
CA LEU A 142 -10.41 -1.84 3.43
C LEU A 142 -9.25 -0.91 3.06
N LYS A 143 -9.56 0.31 2.62
CA LYS A 143 -8.56 1.32 2.31
C LYS A 143 -7.89 1.81 3.59
N HIS A 144 -6.57 1.88 3.54
CA HIS A 144 -5.73 2.34 4.63
C HIS A 144 -4.71 3.35 4.11
N CYS A 145 -4.34 4.29 4.98
CA CYS A 145 -3.25 5.22 4.71
C CYS A 145 -1.95 4.70 5.35
N GLU A 146 -0.82 4.81 4.65
CA GLU A 146 0.47 4.27 5.11
C GLU A 146 0.89 4.82 6.49
N PHE A 147 0.58 6.09 6.79
CA PHE A 147 0.92 6.71 8.07
C PHE A 147 0.20 6.10 9.29
N TRP A 148 -0.92 5.38 9.11
CA TRP A 148 -1.57 4.64 10.21
C TRP A 148 -0.76 3.42 10.65
N LEU A 149 -0.01 2.81 9.74
CA LEU A 149 0.90 1.70 10.07
C LEU A 149 2.08 2.20 10.90
N GLU A 150 2.60 3.39 10.60
CA GLU A 150 3.73 3.98 11.32
C GLU A 150 3.38 4.42 12.75
N ARG A 151 2.16 4.92 12.99
CA ARG A 151 1.71 5.34 14.34
C ARG A 151 1.61 4.18 15.34
N GLY A 152 1.42 2.95 14.86
CA GLY A 152 1.42 1.73 15.68
C GLY A 152 2.78 1.01 15.74
N ALA A 153 3.67 1.30 14.80
CA ALA A 153 5.02 0.75 14.76
C ALA A 153 5.99 1.66 15.52
N GLY A 154 5.82 1.74 16.84
CA GLY A 154 6.90 2.17 17.72
C GLY A 154 8.15 1.33 17.45
N LEU A 155 9.08 1.88 16.67
CA LEU A 155 10.49 1.51 16.57
C LEU A 155 10.78 -0.01 16.59
N ARG A 156 10.35 -0.76 15.58
CA ARG A 156 10.98 -2.07 15.31
C ARG A 156 12.30 -1.85 14.61
N VAL A 157 13.34 -1.55 15.41
CA VAL A 157 14.75 -1.67 15.02
C VAL A 157 15.03 -3.14 14.70
N THR A 158 14.73 -3.57 13.48
CA THR A 158 15.20 -4.85 12.92
C THR A 158 16.70 -4.84 12.60
N MET A 159 17.40 -3.76 12.95
CA MET A 159 18.84 -3.59 12.76
C MET A 159 19.71 -4.21 13.88
N HIS A 160 19.12 -4.86 14.88
CA HIS A 160 19.88 -5.35 16.04
C HIS A 160 20.27 -6.83 16.02
N GLN A 161 19.73 -7.66 15.14
CA GLN A 161 20.05 -9.10 15.16
C GLN A 161 21.53 -9.42 14.87
N PRO A 162 22.20 -8.82 13.87
CA PRO A 162 23.63 -9.07 13.66
C PRO A 162 24.51 -8.37 14.71
N VAL A 163 24.11 -7.19 15.19
CA VAL A 163 24.87 -6.42 16.19
C VAL A 163 24.84 -7.10 17.56
N LEU A 164 23.68 -7.64 17.95
CA LEU A 164 23.50 -8.39 19.19
C LEU A 164 24.33 -9.68 19.18
N LEU A 165 24.37 -10.40 18.05
CA LEU A 165 25.22 -11.59 17.88
C LEU A 165 26.72 -11.26 17.96
N CYS A 166 27.14 -10.13 17.38
CA CYS A 166 28.52 -9.65 17.48
C CYS A 166 28.91 -9.29 18.92
N LEU A 167 28.04 -8.59 19.64
CA LEU A 167 28.26 -8.23 21.05
C LEU A 167 28.34 -9.47 21.95
N LEU A 168 27.46 -10.45 21.74
CA LEU A 168 27.48 -11.71 22.49
C LEU A 168 28.76 -12.50 22.25
N ALA A 169 29.26 -12.56 21.00
CA ALA A 169 30.53 -13.21 20.68
C ALA A 169 31.72 -12.53 21.37
N LEU A 170 31.74 -11.19 21.40
CA LEU A 170 32.79 -10.42 22.08
C LEU A 170 32.78 -10.65 23.60
N ILE A 171 31.60 -10.66 24.23
CA ILE A 171 31.47 -10.93 25.67
C ILE A 171 31.95 -12.35 26.01
N TRP A 172 31.60 -13.34 25.18
CA TRP A 172 32.00 -14.74 25.41
C TRP A 172 33.51 -14.95 25.29
N LEU A 173 34.17 -14.22 24.38
CA LEU A 173 35.62 -14.23 24.22
C LEU A 173 36.38 -13.50 25.34
N MET A 174 35.76 -12.52 26.00
CA MET A 174 36.35 -11.81 27.15
C MET A 174 36.29 -12.63 28.45
N VAL A 175 35.30 -13.54 28.55
CA VAL A 175 35.10 -14.41 29.72
C VAL A 175 35.97 -15.68 29.66
N LYS A 176 36.69 -15.92 28.55
CA LYS A 176 37.54 -17.11 28.33
C LYS A 176 39.02 -16.77 28.16
#